data_AF-A0ABD4VPH9-F1
#
_entry.id   AF-A0ABD4VPH9-F1
#
_cell.length_a   1.000
_cell.length_b   1.000
_cell.length_c   1.000
_cell.angle_alpha   90.00
_cell.angle_beta   90.00
_cell.angle_gamma   90.00
#
_symmetry.space_group_name_H-M   'P 1'
#
loop_
_entity.id
_entity.type
_entity.pdbx_description
1 polymer ?
#
loop_
_entity_poly.entity_id
_entity_poly.type
_entity_poly.pdbx_seq_one_letter_code
_entity_poly.pdbx_strand_id
1 'polypeptide(L)'
;MEDLSENENTVAVLTIYYKEKQLTNLVFKRRKMADKFVDTLQQLLNEEGKKDFSFSGSITTVYDSHTLSEELGGFLNGTIKPKGTLSEIMQLIKVAGMN
;
A
#
# COMPACT_ATOMS: atom_id res chain seq x y z
N MET A 1 1.65 13.15 5.93
CA MET A 1 1.66 11.91 5.13
C MET A 1 2.50 12.20 3.93
N GLU A 2 3.57 11.44 3.74
CA GLU A 2 4.46 11.57 2.58
C GLU A 2 3.65 11.32 1.31
N ASP A 3 3.74 12.23 0.36
CA ASP A 3 2.95 12.21 -0.88
C ASP A 3 3.52 11.13 -1.82
N LEU A 4 3.15 9.87 -1.55
CA LEU A 4 3.34 8.78 -2.49
C LEU A 4 2.31 8.96 -3.61
N SER A 5 2.65 9.81 -4.57
CA SER A 5 1.82 10.07 -5.75
C SER A 5 1.60 8.76 -6.52
N GLU A 6 0.33 8.48 -6.83
CA GLU A 6 -0.04 7.33 -7.66
C GLU A 6 0.76 7.34 -8.97
N ASN A 7 1.42 6.23 -9.27
CA ASN A 7 2.11 5.99 -10.53
C ASN A 7 1.70 4.63 -11.12
N GLU A 8 2.37 4.17 -12.17
CA GLU A 8 2.04 2.90 -12.84
C GLU A 8 2.29 1.67 -11.95
N ASN A 9 3.25 1.77 -11.03
CA ASN A 9 3.68 0.69 -10.15
C ASN A 9 3.09 0.83 -8.74
N THR A 10 2.00 1.58 -8.57
CA THR A 10 1.32 1.69 -7.28
C THR A 10 -0.11 1.19 -7.35
N VAL A 11 -0.58 0.59 -6.27
CA VAL A 11 -1.97 0.20 -6.07
C VAL A 11 -2.52 0.83 -4.80
N ALA A 12 -3.82 1.07 -4.79
CA ALA A 12 -4.54 1.46 -3.59
C ALA A 12 -4.98 0.20 -2.84
N VAL A 13 -4.65 0.11 -1.56
CA VAL A 13 -5.11 -0.94 -0.66
C VAL A 13 -6.17 -0.36 0.26
N LEU A 14 -7.34 -0.97 0.24
CA LEU A 14 -8.44 -0.66 1.14
C LEU A 14 -8.54 -1.76 2.19
N THR A 15 -8.26 -1.42 3.44
CA THR A 15 -8.52 -2.29 4.58
C THR A 15 -9.93 -2.04 5.09
N ILE A 16 -10.72 -3.10 5.19
CA ILE A 16 -12.09 -3.07 5.71
C ILE A 16 -12.08 -3.68 7.09
N TYR A 17 -12.71 -2.99 8.05
CA TYR A 17 -12.89 -3.46 9.41
C TYR A 17 -14.38 -3.63 9.71
N TYR A 18 -14.69 -4.66 10.50
CA TYR A 18 -16.00 -4.85 11.10
C TYR A 18 -15.84 -4.98 12.61
N LYS A 19 -16.49 -4.09 13.37
CA LYS A 19 -16.36 -3.98 14.83
C LYS A 19 -14.90 -3.94 15.27
N GLU A 20 -14.14 -3.02 14.66
CA GLU A 20 -12.70 -2.77 14.90
C GLU A 20 -11.77 -3.95 14.54
N LYS A 21 -12.30 -5.09 14.11
CA LYS A 21 -11.51 -6.22 13.64
C LYS A 21 -11.31 -6.13 12.15
N GLN A 22 -10.07 -6.29 11.71
CA GLN A 22 -9.76 -6.35 10.29
C GLN A 22 -10.49 -7.54 9.66
N LEU A 23 -11.33 -7.25 8.66
CA LEU A 23 -12.08 -8.25 7.93
C LEU A 23 -11.31 -8.70 6.69
N THR A 24 -10.85 -7.75 5.88
CA THR A 24 -10.16 -8.04 4.62
C THR A 24 -9.41 -6.83 4.08
N ASN A 25 -8.52 -7.08 3.11
CA ASN A 25 -7.87 -6.07 2.29
C ASN A 25 -8.30 -6.25 0.83
N LEU A 26 -8.72 -5.18 0.18
CA LEU A 26 -8.99 -5.13 -1.24
C LEU A 26 -7.94 -4.28 -1.95
N VAL A 27 -7.45 -4.76 -3.09
CA VAL A 27 -6.42 -4.09 -3.87
C VAL A 27 -7.03 -3.53 -5.15
N PHE A 28 -6.82 -2.25 -5.39
CA PHE A 28 -7.36 -1.51 -6.53
C PHE A 28 -6.23 -0.87 -7.33
N LYS A 29 -6.39 -0.82 -8.66
CA LYS A 29 -5.41 -0.17 -9.54
C LYS A 29 -5.24 1.34 -9.28
N ARG A 30 -6.29 1.99 -8.77
CA ARG A 30 -6.35 3.44 -8.54
C ARG A 30 -7.16 3.73 -7.28
N ARG A 31 -6.80 4.77 -6.53
CA ARG A 31 -7.52 5.18 -5.32
C ARG A 31 -8.99 5.48 -5.58
N LYS A 32 -9.29 6.15 -6.70
CA LYS A 32 -10.66 6.47 -7.12
C LYS A 32 -11.58 5.24 -7.18
N MET A 33 -11.05 4.05 -7.49
CA MET A 33 -11.84 2.81 -7.49
C MET A 33 -12.15 2.34 -6.07
N ALA A 34 -11.19 2.45 -5.15
CA ALA A 34 -11.40 2.16 -3.73
C ALA A 34 -12.42 3.13 -3.12
N ASP A 35 -12.29 4.43 -3.40
CA ASP A 35 -13.24 5.46 -2.92
C ASP A 35 -14.67 5.16 -3.39
N LYS A 36 -14.85 4.88 -4.69
CA LYS A 36 -16.17 4.52 -5.25
C LYS A 36 -16.74 3.23 -4.63
N PHE A 37 -15.89 2.26 -4.31
CA PHE A 37 -16.31 1.05 -3.60
C PHE A 37 -16.82 1.38 -2.19
N VAL A 38 -16.11 2.22 -1.44
CA VAL A 38 -16.53 2.68 -0.11
C VAL A 38 -17.87 3.40 -0.18
N ASP A 39 -18.02 4.35 -1.12
CA ASP A 39 -19.27 5.09 -1.32
C ASP A 39 -20.45 4.15 -1.59
N THR A 40 -20.24 3.16 -2.47
CA THR A 40 -21.26 2.17 -2.82
C THR A 40 -21.62 1.30 -1.62
N LEU A 41 -20.63 0.84 -0.85
CA LEU A 41 -20.88 0.01 0.33
C LEU A 41 -21.64 0.80 1.40
N GLN A 42 -21.26 2.06 1.64
CA GLN A 42 -21.93 2.92 2.62
C GLN A 42 -23.40 3.19 2.28
N GLN A 43 -23.77 3.18 0.99
CA GLN A 43 -25.17 3.29 0.56
C GLN A 43 -25.99 2.03 0.83
N LEU A 44 -25.36 0.86 0.93
CA LEU A 44 -26.02 -0.41 1.25
C LEU A 44 -26.20 -0.62 2.76
N LEU A 45 -25.44 0.09 3.59
CA LEU A 45 -25.47 -0.04 5.04
C LEU A 45 -26.56 0.83 5.66
N ASN A 46 -27.27 0.26 6.64
CA ASN A 46 -28.12 1.03 7.54
C ASN A 46 -27.28 1.79 8.60
N GLU A 47 -27.93 2.57 9.45
CA GLU A 47 -27.25 3.39 10.46
C GLU A 47 -26.44 2.59 11.48
N GLU A 48 -26.84 1.35 11.79
CA GLU A 48 -26.04 0.45 12.64
C GLU A 48 -24.82 -0.07 11.90
N GLY A 49 -24.99 -0.53 10.66
CA GLY A 49 -23.91 -1.01 9.81
C GLY A 49 -22.84 0.05 9.57
N LYS A 50 -23.23 1.32 9.37
CA LYS A 50 -22.26 2.42 9.21
C LYS A 50 -21.40 2.66 10.46
N LYS A 51 -21.85 2.27 11.66
CA LYS A 51 -21.08 2.37 12.91
C LYS A 51 -20.14 1.18 13.10
N ASP A 52 -20.57 0.00 12.67
CA ASP A 52 -19.80 -1.23 12.80
C ASP A 52 -18.68 -1.34 11.75
N PHE A 53 -18.87 -0.76 10.56
CA PHE A 53 -17.87 -0.77 9.49
C PHE A 53 -16.96 0.45 9.54
N SER A 54 -15.67 0.23 9.35
CA SER A 54 -14.70 1.31 9.09
C SER A 54 -13.72 0.92 7.99
N PHE A 55 -13.11 1.94 7.37
CA PHE A 55 -12.29 1.80 6.17
C PHE A 55 -10.98 2.56 6.37
N SER A 56 -9.87 1.95 5.99
CA SER A 56 -8.56 2.61 5.94
C SER A 56 -7.94 2.41 4.55
N GLY A 57 -7.48 3.49 3.94
CA GLY A 57 -6.86 3.47 2.62
C GLY A 57 -5.36 3.74 2.72
N SER A 58 -4.57 2.99 1.95
CA SER A 58 -3.15 3.27 1.73
C SER A 58 -2.78 3.11 0.26
N ILE A 59 -1.70 3.77 -0.16
CA ILE A 59 -1.07 3.54 -1.46
C ILE A 59 0.18 2.70 -1.21
N THR A 60 0.37 1.64 -1.99
CA THR A 60 1.54 0.78 -1.89
C THR A 60 2.17 0.56 -3.26
N THR A 61 3.49 0.44 -3.28
CA THR A 61 4.24 0.09 -4.48
C THR A 61 4.12 -1.41 -4.76
N VAL A 62 3.78 -1.77 -5.98
CA VAL A 62 3.85 -3.12 -6.51
C VAL A 62 5.21 -3.29 -7.16
N TYR A 63 5.92 -4.34 -6.77
CA TYR A 63 7.20 -4.68 -7.34
C TYR A 63 7.04 -5.91 -8.22
N ASP A 64 7.47 -5.80 -9.48
CA ASP A 64 7.68 -6.96 -10.35
C ASP A 64 9.14 -7.42 -10.29
N SER A 65 9.44 -8.55 -10.94
CA SER A 65 10.79 -9.12 -10.95
C SER A 65 11.83 -8.16 -11.52
N HIS A 66 11.44 -7.31 -12.46
CA HIS A 66 12.34 -6.37 -13.11
C HIS A 66 12.68 -5.21 -12.17
N THR A 67 11.65 -4.56 -11.61
CA THR A 67 11.77 -3.46 -10.64
C THR A 67 12.57 -3.89 -9.41
N LEU A 68 12.34 -5.10 -8.89
CA LEU A 68 13.14 -5.66 -7.80
C LEU A 68 14.61 -5.80 -8.18
N SER A 69 14.90 -6.39 -9.34
CA SER A 69 16.27 -6.61 -9.78
C SER A 69 17.01 -5.28 -9.99
N GLU A 70 16.35 -4.28 -10.57
CA GLU A 70 16.93 -2.96 -10.78
C GLU A 70 17.16 -2.21 -9.47
N GLU A 71 16.15 -2.10 -8.61
CA GLU A 71 16.28 -1.36 -7.36
C GLU A 71 17.28 -2.02 -6.40
N LEU A 72 17.28 -3.35 -6.29
CA LEU A 72 18.24 -4.08 -5.45
C LEU A 72 19.66 -4.00 -6.01
N GLY A 73 19.84 -4.29 -7.31
CA GLY A 73 21.15 -4.23 -7.95
C GLY A 73 21.73 -2.82 -7.95
N GLY A 74 20.90 -1.82 -8.22
CA GLY A 74 21.29 -0.42 -8.18
C GLY A 74 21.60 0.07 -6.76
N PHE A 75 20.87 -0.40 -5.74
CA PHE A 75 21.18 -0.08 -4.35
C PHE A 75 22.54 -0.64 -3.92
N LEU A 76 22.82 -1.92 -4.22
CA LEU A 76 24.09 -2.55 -3.89
C LEU A 76 25.29 -1.88 -4.58
N ASN A 77 25.08 -1.41 -5.81
CA ASN A 77 26.10 -0.70 -6.57
C ASN A 77 26.18 0.80 -6.22
N GLY A 78 25.34 1.29 -5.31
CA GLY A 78 25.29 2.70 -4.91
C GLY A 78 24.74 3.65 -5.98
N THR A 79 24.12 3.12 -7.04
CA THR A 79 23.62 3.90 -8.18
C THR A 79 22.16 4.30 -8.05
N ILE A 80 21.37 3.56 -7.26
CA ILE A 80 19.93 3.82 -7.06
C ILE A 80 19.62 3.92 -5.57
N LYS A 81 18.77 4.90 -5.21
CA LYS A 81 18.10 4.92 -3.92
C LYS A 81 16.71 4.29 -4.10
N PRO A 82 16.46 3.08 -3.55
CA PRO A 82 15.16 2.44 -3.63
C PRO A 82 14.10 3.33 -2.98
N LYS A 83 12.84 3.10 -3.31
CA LYS A 83 11.69 3.85 -2.78
C LYS A 83 10.72 2.93 -2.03
N GLY A 84 9.81 3.52 -1.27
CA GLY A 84 8.78 2.80 -0.52
C GLY A 84 9.35 1.74 0.43
N THR A 85 8.62 0.64 0.60
CA THR A 85 8.98 -0.46 1.51
C THR A 85 10.35 -1.07 1.20
N LEU A 86 10.79 -1.09 -0.06
CA LEU A 86 12.11 -1.64 -0.39
C LEU A 86 13.24 -0.77 0.20
N SER A 87 13.07 0.56 0.22
CA SER A 87 14.00 1.45 0.90
C SER A 87 14.10 1.16 2.39
N GLU A 88 12.97 0.93 3.05
CA GLU A 88 12.92 0.63 4.48
C GLU A 88 13.65 -0.69 4.79
N ILE A 89 13.37 -1.73 4.00
CA ILE A 89 14.04 -3.04 4.12
C ILE A 89 15.55 -2.88 3.90
N MET A 90 15.98 -2.17 2.86
CA MET A 90 17.41 -1.98 2.57
C MET A 90 18.14 -1.21 3.67
N GLN A 91 17.50 -0.23 4.30
CA GLN A 91 18.06 0.48 5.45
C GLN A 91 18.24 -0.46 6.66
N LEU A 92 17.23 -1.29 6.96
CA LEU A 92 17.31 -2.28 8.03
C LEU A 92 18.43 -3.29 7.77
N ILE A 93 18.56 -3.77 6.53
CA ILE A 93 19.63 -4.70 6.13
C ILE A 93 21.02 -4.06 6.30
N LYS A 94 21.18 -2.79 5.90
CA LYS A 94 22.43 -2.04 6.10
C LYS A 94 22.77 -1.89 7.59
N VAL A 95 21.78 -1.61 8.43
CA VAL A 95 21.95 -1.51 9.89
C VAL A 95 22.24 -2.88 10.52
N ALA A 96 21.64 -3.95 9.99
CA ALA A 96 21.84 -5.32 10.46
C ALA A 96 23.20 -5.92 10.11
N GLY A 97 24.06 -5.18 9.40
CA GLY A 97 25.46 -5.58 9.16
C GLY A 97 25.64 -6.50 7.96
N MET A 98 25.06 -6.15 6.80
CA MET A 98 25.62 -6.65 5.54
C MET A 98 27.03 -6.09 5.34
N ASN A 99 28.01 -6.98 5.25
CA ASN A 99 29.38 -6.70 4.83
C ASN A 99 29.44 -6.15 3.40
#